data_AF-A0A1V2U9H3-F1
#
_entry.id   AF-A0A1V2U9H3-F1
#
_cell.length_a   1.000
_cell.length_b   1.000
_cell.length_c   1.000
_cell.angle_alpha   90.00
_cell.angle_beta   90.00
_cell.angle_gamma   90.00
#
_symmetry.space_group_name_H-M   'P 1'
#
loop_
_entity.id
_entity.type
_entity.pdbx_description
1 polymer ?
#
loop_
_entity_poly.entity_id
_entity_poly.type
_entity_poly.pdbx_seq_one_letter_code
_entity_poly.pdbx_strand_id
1 'polypeptide(L)'
;MKQVSTYRKNKIQQAGLILFLLLVSLLAPIRVEAEEGTLNFYVTPEFSENQKSGNDRYFQLTLPPDATEKLTLKLQNANAEAKKIKITPHTAYT
;
A
#
# COMPACT_ATOMS: atom_id res chain seq x y z
N MET A 1 23.06 -39.06 -54.97
CA MET A 1 22.57 -38.82 -53.58
C MET A 1 23.24 -37.57 -53.03
N LYS A 2 22.49 -36.49 -52.75
CA LYS A 2 23.06 -35.26 -52.17
C LYS A 2 23.31 -35.51 -50.68
N GLN A 3 24.58 -35.56 -50.27
CA GLN A 3 24.93 -35.56 -48.85
C GLN A 3 24.56 -34.20 -48.25
N VAL A 4 23.43 -34.15 -47.56
CA VAL A 4 23.04 -32.98 -46.78
C VAL A 4 23.98 -32.90 -45.59
N SER A 5 24.83 -31.87 -45.57
CA SER A 5 25.74 -31.56 -44.45
C SER A 5 24.96 -31.53 -43.13
N THR A 6 25.10 -32.59 -42.34
CA THR A 6 24.51 -32.75 -41.00
C THR A 6 24.97 -31.66 -40.04
N TYR A 7 26.20 -31.17 -40.21
CA TYR A 7 26.77 -30.05 -39.44
C TYR A 7 25.95 -28.75 -39.59
N ARG A 8 25.52 -28.41 -40.82
CA ARG A 8 24.75 -27.19 -41.09
C ARG A 8 23.33 -27.26 -40.52
N LYS A 9 22.73 -28.46 -40.51
CA LYS A 9 21.41 -28.73 -39.89
C LYS A 9 21.43 -28.54 -38.37
N ASN A 10 22.46 -29.05 -37.68
CA ASN A 10 22.57 -28.94 -36.23
C ASN A 10 22.73 -27.48 -35.76
N LYS A 11 23.45 -26.65 -36.51
CA LYS A 11 23.61 -25.22 -36.18
C LYS A 11 22.31 -24.41 -36.35
N ILE A 12 21.52 -24.72 -37.38
CA ILE A 12 20.20 -24.11 -37.60
C ILE A 12 19.20 -24.56 -36.53
N GLN A 13 19.25 -25.84 -36.13
CA GLN A 13 18.43 -26.37 -35.04
C GLN A 13 18.80 -25.75 -33.68
N GLN A 14 20.09 -25.59 -33.40
CA GLN A 14 20.56 -24.89 -32.18
C GLN A 14 20.13 -23.42 -32.15
N ALA A 15 20.27 -22.71 -33.27
CA ALA A 15 19.80 -21.32 -33.37
C ALA A 15 18.27 -21.21 -33.19
N GLY A 16 17.51 -22.14 -33.76
CA GLY A 16 16.06 -22.22 -33.58
C GLY A 16 15.66 -22.50 -32.14
N LEU A 17 16.37 -23.40 -31.46
CA LEU A 17 16.16 -23.69 -30.04
C LEU A 17 16.42 -22.47 -29.16
N ILE A 18 17.52 -21.74 -29.41
CA ILE A 18 17.88 -20.53 -28.66
C ILE A 18 16.83 -19.43 -28.89
N LEU A 19 16.41 -19.22 -30.14
CA LEU A 19 15.38 -18.24 -30.47
C LEU A 19 14.05 -18.59 -29.82
N PHE A 20 13.68 -19.88 -29.80
CA PHE A 20 12.48 -20.36 -29.14
C PHE A 20 12.51 -20.12 -27.63
N LEU A 21 13.63 -20.41 -26.96
CA LEU A 21 13.80 -20.13 -25.53
C LEU A 21 13.71 -18.63 -25.21
N LEU A 22 14.30 -17.78 -26.07
CA LEU A 22 14.16 -16.32 -25.97
C LEU A 22 12.69 -15.88 -26.11
N LEU A 23 11.96 -16.43 -27.07
CA LEU A 23 10.55 -16.12 -27.27
C LEU A 23 9.69 -16.54 -26.06
N VAL A 24 9.96 -17.71 -25.49
CA VAL A 24 9.25 -18.21 -24.31
C VAL A 24 9.54 -17.36 -23.07
N SER A 25 10.75 -16.80 -22.94
CA SER A 25 11.09 -15.92 -21.81
C SER A 25 10.26 -14.62 -21.77
N LEU A 26 9.80 -14.14 -22.94
CA LEU A 26 8.92 -12.96 -23.05
C LEU A 26 7.50 -13.23 -22.56
N LEU A 27 7.10 -14.50 -22.44
CA LEU A 27 5.79 -14.92 -21.92
C LEU A 27 5.80 -15.11 -20.39
N ALA A 28 6.94 -14.88 -19.73
CA ALA A 28 7.03 -14.99 -18.28
C ALA A 28 6.09 -13.95 -17.63
N PRO A 29 5.25 -14.35 -16.67
CA PRO A 29 4.34 -13.43 -16.00
C PRO A 29 5.14 -12.37 -15.25
N ILE A 30 4.85 -11.09 -15.52
CA ILE A 30 5.38 -9.97 -14.75
C ILE A 30 4.67 -10.00 -13.40
N ARG A 31 5.37 -10.44 -12.36
CA ARG A 31 4.87 -10.34 -10.98
C ARG A 31 5.05 -8.91 -10.52
N VAL A 32 3.94 -8.20 -10.35
CA VAL A 32 3.90 -6.91 -9.65
C VAL A 32 3.42 -7.21 -8.25
N GLU A 33 4.33 -7.17 -7.28
CA GLU A 33 3.96 -7.17 -5.88
C GLU A 33 3.60 -5.72 -5.51
N ALA A 34 2.32 -5.49 -5.24
CA ALA A 34 1.91 -4.25 -4.61
C ALA A 34 2.35 -4.34 -3.15
N GLU A 35 3.24 -3.45 -2.72
CA GLU A 35 3.48 -3.23 -1.30
C GLU A 35 2.18 -2.66 -0.73
N GLU A 36 1.36 -3.54 -0.16
CA GLU A 36 0.17 -3.17 0.59
C GLU A 36 0.69 -2.46 1.84
N GLY A 37 0.83 -1.14 1.73
CA GLY A 37 1.44 -0.27 2.73
C GLY A 37 0.76 -0.50 4.06
N THR A 38 1.35 -1.37 4.89
CA THR A 38 0.82 -1.70 6.19
C THR A 38 0.84 -0.39 6.98
N LEU A 39 -0.33 0.05 7.44
CA LEU A 39 -0.42 1.34 8.11
C LEU A 39 0.45 1.30 9.38
N ASN A 40 1.58 1.99 9.33
CA ASN A 40 2.62 1.89 10.35
C ASN A 40 2.26 2.61 11.66
N PHE A 41 1.12 3.29 11.70
CA PHE A 41 0.55 3.92 12.89
C PHE A 41 -0.96 4.08 12.75
N TYR A 42 -1.69 4.02 13.86
CA TYR A 42 -3.13 4.22 13.91
C TYR A 42 -3.47 5.38 14.86
N VAL A 43 -4.51 6.14 14.49
CA VAL A 43 -5.06 7.23 15.31
C VAL A 43 -6.54 6.96 15.49
N THR A 44 -6.98 6.79 16.74
CA THR A 44 -8.38 6.52 17.07
C THR A 44 -8.90 7.60 18.02
N PRO A 45 -10.02 8.28 17.70
CA PRO A 45 -10.63 9.21 18.62
C PRO A 45 -11.30 8.47 19.79
N GLU A 46 -11.20 9.05 20.98
CA GLU A 46 -12.01 8.66 22.13
C GLU A 46 -13.06 9.75 22.35
N PHE A 47 -14.30 9.44 21.93
CA PHE A 47 -15.43 10.36 22.04
C PHE A 47 -16.03 10.32 23.44
N SER A 48 -16.30 11.49 24.02
CA SER A 48 -17.04 11.60 25.27
C SER A 48 -18.54 11.36 25.05
N GLU A 49 -19.31 11.21 26.13
CA GLU A 49 -20.77 11.08 26.05
C GLU A 49 -21.43 12.24 25.29
N ASN A 50 -20.87 13.44 25.40
CA ASN A 50 -21.34 14.66 24.73
C ASN A 50 -21.12 14.63 23.20
N GLN A 51 -20.38 13.65 22.68
CA GLN A 51 -19.98 13.55 21.28
C GLN A 51 -20.59 12.34 20.55
N LYS A 52 -21.45 11.55 21.20
CA LYS A 52 -22.04 10.31 20.65
C LYS A 52 -23.15 10.53 19.62
N SER A 53 -23.10 11.58 18.81
CA SER A 53 -24.11 11.89 17.78
C SER A 53 -23.98 11.04 16.50
N GLY A 54 -23.35 9.86 16.57
CA GLY A 54 -23.23 8.92 15.44
C GLY A 54 -22.17 9.29 14.39
N ASN A 55 -21.22 10.16 14.73
CA ASN A 55 -20.11 10.54 13.86
C ASN A 55 -18.79 10.03 14.45
N ASP A 56 -18.08 9.20 13.69
CA ASP A 56 -16.80 8.60 14.06
C ASP A 56 -15.59 9.25 13.37
N ARG A 57 -15.83 10.29 12.56
CA ARG A 57 -14.82 10.89 11.67
C ARG A 57 -14.19 12.16 12.21
N TYR A 58 -14.93 12.93 13.03
CA TYR A 58 -14.43 14.17 13.62
C TYR A 58 -15.06 14.46 14.98
N PHE A 59 -14.36 15.23 15.80
CA PHE A 59 -14.92 15.73 17.07
C PHE A 59 -15.96 16.81 16.79
N GLN A 60 -17.22 16.51 17.09
CA GLN A 60 -18.30 17.49 17.05
C GLN A 60 -18.45 18.11 18.45
N LEU A 61 -18.09 19.39 18.58
CA LEU A 61 -18.17 20.12 19.84
C LEU A 61 -19.54 20.81 19.95
N THR A 62 -20.51 20.14 20.58
CA THR A 62 -21.84 20.71 20.85
C THR A 62 -21.91 21.16 22.31
N LEU A 63 -21.16 22.22 22.63
CA LEU A 63 -20.99 22.71 24.00
C LEU A 63 -21.62 24.09 24.18
N PRO A 64 -22.10 24.45 25.39
CA PRO A 64 -22.51 25.81 25.70
C PRO A 64 -21.35 26.82 25.53
N PRO A 65 -21.66 28.14 25.41
CA PRO A 65 -20.63 29.18 25.46
C PRO A 65 -19.73 29.02 26.70
N ASP A 66 -18.43 29.27 26.52
CA ASP A 66 -17.38 29.22 27.55
C ASP A 66 -17.14 27.85 28.21
N ALA A 67 -17.80 26.79 27.74
CA ALA A 67 -17.54 25.43 28.22
C ALA A 67 -16.20 24.90 27.69
N THR A 68 -15.52 24.09 28.52
CA THR A 68 -14.26 23.42 28.18
C THR A 68 -14.48 21.92 28.07
N GLU A 69 -13.96 21.31 27.01
CA GLU A 69 -14.00 19.86 26.78
C GLU A 69 -12.61 19.33 26.49
N LYS A 70 -12.30 18.14 27.01
CA LYS A 70 -11.04 17.44 26.75
C LYS A 70 -11.21 16.46 25.60
N LEU A 71 -10.50 16.69 24.50
CA LEU A 71 -10.42 15.76 23.37
C LEU A 71 -9.28 14.77 23.57
N THR A 72 -9.56 13.47 23.39
CA THR A 72 -8.57 12.40 23.59
C THR A 72 -8.38 11.61 22.29
N LEU A 73 -7.13 11.35 21.95
CA LEU A 73 -6.72 10.54 20.81
C LEU A 73 -5.84 9.40 21.30
N LYS A 74 -6.13 8.19 20.85
CA LYS A 74 -5.26 7.03 21.03
C LYS A 74 -4.35 6.88 19.83
N LEU A 75 -3.04 6.91 20.07
CA LEU A 75 -2.00 6.73 19.08
C LEU A 75 -1.40 5.34 19.26
N GLN A 76 -1.39 4.52 18.20
CA GLN A 76 -0.78 3.21 18.20
C GLN A 76 0.34 3.18 17.16
N ASN A 77 1.56 2.89 17.60
CA ASN A 77 2.65 2.57 16.69
C ASN A 77 2.52 1.10 16.27
N ALA A 78 2.44 0.84 14.97
CA ALA A 78 2.23 -0.51 14.44
C ALA A 78 3.54 -1.25 14.14
N ASN A 79 4.68 -0.59 14.30
CA ASN A 79 5.99 -1.17 14.07
C ASN A 79 7.01 -0.72 15.13
N ALA A 80 8.23 -1.24 15.06
CA ALA A 80 9.29 -0.96 16.03
C ALA A 80 10.05 0.36 15.78
N GLU A 81 9.69 1.11 14.73
CA GLU A 81 10.39 2.33 14.38
C GLU A 81 9.84 3.52 15.15
N ALA A 82 10.71 4.43 15.58
CA ALA A 82 10.29 5.66 16.23
C ALA A 82 9.49 6.55 15.26
N LYS A 83 8.33 7.04 15.68
CA LYS A 83 7.49 7.99 14.93
C LYS A 83 7.54 9.37 15.55
N LYS A 84 7.64 10.41 14.71
CA LYS A 84 7.45 11.80 15.13
C LYS A 84 6.02 12.20 14.78
N ILE A 85 5.27 12.66 15.78
CA ILE A 85 3.85 12.99 15.63
C ILE A 85 3.67 14.49 15.90
N LYS A 86 2.97 15.18 14.99
CA LYS A 86 2.54 16.57 15.16
C LYS A 86 1.03 16.60 15.08
N ILE A 87 0.39 17.14 16.11
CA ILE A 87 -1.06 17.31 16.17
C ILE A 87 -1.36 18.78 15.90
N THR A 88 -2.20 19.05 14.90
CA THR A 88 -2.67 20.40 14.58
C THR A 88 -4.19 20.44 14.64
N PRO A 89 -4.80 21.33 15.44
CA PRO A 89 -6.24 21.52 15.41
C PRO A 89 -6.63 22.21 14.09
N HIS A 90 -7.64 21.69 13.43
CA HIS A 90 -8.27 22.33 12.28
C HIS A 90 -9.74 22.54 12.60
N THR A 91 -10.18 23.80 12.60
CA THR A 91 -11.60 24.13 12.76
C THR A 91 -12.26 24.10 11.39
N ALA A 92 -13.29 23.28 11.24
CA ALA A 92 -14.22 23.37 10.13
C ALA A 92 -15.44 24.17 10.62
N TYR A 93 -15.68 25.34 10.03
CA TYR A 93 -16.95 26.03 10.19
C TYR A 93 -17.94 25.39 9.22
N THR A 94 -18.92 24.67 9.76
CA THR A 94 -20.04 24.10 8.99
C THR A 94 -21.30 24.89 9.25
#